data_AF-A0A354SIJ7-F1
#
_entry.id   AF-A0A354SIJ7-F1
#
_cell.length_a   1.000
_cell.length_b   1.000
_cell.length_c   1.000
_cell.angle_alpha   90.00
_cell.angle_beta   90.00
_cell.angle_gamma   90.00
#
_symmetry.space_group_name_H-M   'P 1'
#
loop_
_entity.id
_entity.type
_entity.pdbx_description
1 polymer ?
#
loop_
_entity_poly.entity_id
_entity_poly.type
_entity_poly.pdbx_seq_one_letter_code
_entity_poly.pdbx_strand_id
1 'polypeptide(L)'
;MDAGFCMDAMKRALQSSQPEIMNTDQGVQFTSAAFIGLLEDKNIRISMDGRGRAFDNIFIERLWRTVKYDEVYIHQYTTVSDARRHLERYFVLTEQAPLTEAPDRIAAELRLRLEKAVQKRISSDEIGCYLSGGLDSSVMAALARPHVKRLWTVAAGVAGAPDLAYAREVADFIKSDHTEVIVTFEDMLRVLPDVIWPLESFDALLVRSSIMQYFASQQIRQYSTEAFSGEGGDKLFAGYAYLKDLPRERLDAELIDITNRFHNTALQRVDRCLTAYGLRAHVCFLDMDAVELAIQIPIDLKLRGGVEKWILREAVSDILPERVLRRTKAKFWEGAGVQDLLANHAEPAISDSDFARERTLPNGWVLGGKEELMYYRIYREQLGPFANLDWMGRTPVS
;
A
#
# COMPACT_ATOMS: atom_id res chain seq x y z
N MET A 1 20.05 17.28 23.80
CA MET A 1 19.68 18.53 23.10
C MET A 1 19.52 19.61 24.16
N ASP A 2 20.12 20.78 23.98
CA ASP A 2 19.85 21.93 24.86
C ASP A 2 18.43 22.46 24.60
N ALA A 3 17.68 22.74 25.66
CA ALA A 3 16.31 23.25 25.57
C ALA A 3 16.27 24.63 24.90
N GLY A 4 17.31 25.45 25.05
CA GLY A 4 17.42 26.76 24.42
C GLY A 4 17.35 26.70 22.90
N PHE A 5 18.12 25.80 22.29
CA PHE A 5 18.12 25.60 20.84
C PHE A 5 16.73 25.24 20.29
N CYS A 6 16.03 24.30 20.95
CA CYS A 6 14.69 23.88 20.52
C CYS A 6 13.66 25.01 20.63
N MET A 7 13.75 25.80 21.70
CA MET A 7 12.89 26.98 21.90
C MET A 7 13.13 28.05 20.83
N ASP A 8 14.39 28.34 20.50
CA ASP A 8 14.72 29.34 19.49
C ASP A 8 14.36 28.89 18.08
N ALA A 9 14.50 27.60 17.78
CA ALA A 9 14.02 27.02 16.53
C ALA A 9 12.48 27.12 16.43
N MET A 10 11.76 26.76 17.50
CA MET A 10 10.31 26.84 17.54
C MET A 10 9.80 28.28 17.38
N LYS A 11 10.36 29.24 18.12
CA LYS A 11 9.99 30.66 18.00
C LYS A 11 10.17 31.17 16.58
N ARG A 12 11.27 30.81 15.91
CA ARG A 12 11.52 31.17 14.51
C ARG A 12 10.54 30.50 13.55
N ALA A 13 10.22 29.23 13.75
CA ALA A 13 9.22 28.54 12.93
C ALA A 13 7.84 29.20 13.04
N LEU A 14 7.42 29.54 14.26
CA LEU A 14 6.14 30.18 14.57
C LEU A 14 6.01 31.62 14.07
N GLN A 15 7.12 32.27 13.68
CA GLN A 15 7.08 33.55 12.96
C GLN A 15 6.69 33.37 11.49
N SER A 16 6.93 32.18 10.91
CA SER A 16 6.69 31.90 9.50
C SER A 16 5.36 31.19 9.26
N SER A 17 4.97 30.28 10.16
CA SER A 17 3.72 29.52 10.07
C SER A 17 3.31 29.02 11.45
N GLN A 18 2.02 28.96 11.72
CA GLN A 18 1.46 28.42 12.95
C GLN A 18 0.64 27.16 12.62
N PRO A 19 1.10 25.96 13.03
CA PRO A 19 0.35 24.74 12.79
C PRO A 19 -0.83 24.63 13.76
N GLU A 20 -1.84 23.84 13.39
CA GLU A 20 -2.93 23.48 14.31
C GLU A 20 -2.49 22.46 15.36
N ILE A 21 -1.51 21.60 15.00
CA ILE A 21 -0.99 20.52 15.82
C ILE A 21 0.55 20.53 15.75
N MET A 22 1.21 20.40 16.89
CA MET A 22 2.65 20.15 16.98
C MET A 22 2.91 18.72 17.48
N ASN A 23 3.74 17.98 16.75
CA ASN A 23 4.13 16.60 17.06
C ASN A 23 5.64 16.48 17.29
N THR A 24 6.08 15.56 18.15
CA THR A 24 7.49 15.14 18.26
C THR A 24 7.63 13.62 18.40
N ASP A 25 8.54 13.07 17.60
CA ASP A 25 8.95 11.64 17.47
C ASP A 25 9.45 11.02 18.79
N GLN A 26 9.83 11.82 19.80
CA GLN A 26 10.39 11.31 21.05
C GLN A 26 9.81 11.97 22.31
N GLY A 27 8.90 12.95 22.15
CA GLY A 27 8.21 13.62 23.26
C GLY A 27 9.08 14.41 24.25
N VAL A 28 10.43 14.31 24.17
CA VAL A 28 11.34 14.90 25.17
C VAL A 28 11.22 16.43 25.24
N GLN A 29 10.83 17.10 24.17
CA GLN A 29 10.57 18.54 24.19
C GLN A 29 9.30 18.88 25.00
N PHE A 30 8.31 17.98 25.04
CA PHE A 30 7.10 18.13 25.84
C PHE A 30 7.33 17.85 27.34
N THR A 31 8.55 17.49 27.76
CA THR A 31 8.88 17.53 29.20
C THR A 31 9.27 18.93 29.67
N SER A 32 9.37 19.92 28.77
CA SER A 32 9.70 21.31 29.09
C SER A 32 8.45 22.17 29.18
N ALA A 33 8.17 22.71 30.37
CA ALA A 33 7.07 23.64 30.60
C ALA A 33 7.18 24.89 29.71
N ALA A 34 8.39 25.37 29.43
CA ALA A 34 8.60 26.51 28.55
C ALA A 34 8.21 26.22 27.09
N PHE A 35 8.46 24.99 26.63
CA PHE A 35 8.12 24.57 25.27
C PHE A 35 6.62 24.32 25.12
N ILE A 36 6.00 23.68 26.12
CA ILE A 36 4.54 23.51 26.18
C ILE A 36 3.84 24.86 26.21
N GLY A 37 4.25 25.75 27.13
CA GLY A 37 3.64 27.07 27.27
C GLY A 37 3.68 27.89 25.98
N LEU A 38 4.77 27.82 25.22
CA LEU A 38 4.88 28.49 23.91
C LEU A 38 3.83 28.01 22.89
N LEU A 39 3.46 26.73 22.94
CA LEU A 39 2.44 26.14 22.06
C LEU A 39 1.02 26.47 22.55
N GLU A 40 0.80 26.34 23.86
CA GLU A 40 -0.48 26.65 24.51
C GLU A 40 -0.85 28.13 24.35
N ASP A 41 0.10 29.05 24.53
CA ASP A 41 -0.07 30.51 24.32
C ASP A 41 -0.58 30.86 22.91
N LYS A 42 -0.30 29.97 21.95
CA LYS A 42 -0.71 30.09 20.55
C LYS A 42 -1.91 29.21 20.19
N ASN A 43 -2.52 28.53 21.15
CA ASN A 43 -3.59 27.55 20.92
C ASN A 43 -3.20 26.42 19.94
N ILE A 44 -1.92 26.02 19.93
CA ILE A 44 -1.44 24.91 19.11
C ILE A 44 -1.63 23.63 19.90
N ARG A 45 -2.35 22.65 19.33
CA ARG A 45 -2.59 21.36 20.00
C ARG A 45 -1.30 20.56 20.05
N ILE A 46 -1.00 20.00 21.22
CA ILE A 46 0.12 19.07 21.38
C ILE A 46 -0.37 17.67 21.04
N SER A 47 0.28 17.02 20.08
CA SER A 47 0.09 15.60 19.78
C SER A 47 1.29 14.82 20.31
N MET A 48 1.03 13.91 21.25
CA MET A 48 2.00 12.95 21.78
C MET A 48 1.29 11.63 22.03
N ASP A 49 2.03 10.52 21.96
CA ASP A 49 1.45 9.22 22.27
C ASP A 49 0.90 9.20 23.69
N GLY A 50 -0.36 8.77 23.83
CA GLY A 50 -0.89 8.39 25.13
C GLY A 50 -0.04 7.27 25.72
N ARG A 51 0.13 7.28 27.05
CA ARG A 51 0.89 6.21 27.72
C ARG A 51 0.28 4.85 27.40
N GLY A 52 1.05 3.98 26.74
CA GLY A 52 0.60 2.64 26.32
C GLY A 52 -0.23 2.62 25.02
N ARG A 53 -0.33 3.74 24.29
CA ARG A 53 -1.08 3.87 23.04
C ARG A 53 -0.13 3.98 21.84
N ALA A 54 0.50 2.87 21.49
CA ALA A 54 1.41 2.79 20.33
C ALA A 54 0.77 3.12 18.97
N PHE A 55 -0.55 3.32 18.94
CA PHE A 55 -1.34 3.66 17.75
C PHE A 55 -1.46 5.17 17.50
N ASP A 56 -1.15 6.01 18.48
CA ASP A 56 -1.45 7.44 18.42
C ASP A 56 -0.58 8.18 17.36
N ASN A 57 0.65 7.73 17.09
CA ASN A 57 1.53 8.37 16.09
C ASN A 57 2.16 7.43 15.05
N ILE A 58 1.72 6.17 14.95
CA ILE A 58 2.38 5.16 14.08
C ILE A 58 2.47 5.61 12.61
N PHE A 59 1.47 6.34 12.11
CA PHE A 59 1.47 6.85 10.74
C PHE A 59 2.53 7.94 10.54
N ILE A 60 2.62 8.89 11.47
CA ILE A 60 3.56 10.02 11.41
C ILE A 60 5.00 9.51 11.56
N GLU A 61 5.25 8.61 12.51
CA GLU A 61 6.59 8.06 12.73
C GLU A 61 7.08 7.25 11.53
N ARG A 62 6.22 6.39 10.94
CA ARG A 62 6.57 5.63 9.75
C ARG A 62 6.87 6.55 8.56
N LEU A 63 6.05 7.58 8.35
CA LEU A 63 6.29 8.57 7.28
C LEU A 63 7.65 9.24 7.45
N TRP A 64 7.92 9.82 8.62
CA TRP A 64 9.18 10.54 8.85
C TRP A 64 10.40 9.62 8.89
N ARG A 65 10.24 8.37 9.32
CA ARG A 65 11.30 7.38 9.16
C ARG A 65 11.63 7.20 7.68
N THR A 66 10.65 6.92 6.81
CA THR A 66 10.91 6.73 5.38
C THR A 66 11.54 7.97 4.75
N VAL A 67 10.99 9.16 4.99
CA VAL A 67 11.52 10.44 4.49
C VAL A 67 12.97 10.65 4.94
N LYS A 68 13.30 10.32 6.19
CA LYS A 68 14.69 10.45 6.68
C LYS A 68 15.64 9.55 5.90
N TYR A 69 15.30 8.28 5.71
CA TYR A 69 16.20 7.31 5.07
C TYR A 69 16.27 7.44 3.56
N ASP A 70 15.15 7.73 2.90
CA ASP A 70 15.05 7.72 1.44
C ASP A 70 15.28 9.08 0.81
N GLU A 71 15.16 10.18 1.56
CA GLU A 71 15.34 11.53 1.05
C GLU A 71 16.43 12.27 1.85
N VAL A 72 16.29 12.40 3.17
CA VAL A 72 17.19 13.29 3.93
C VAL A 72 18.61 12.75 4.09
N TYR A 73 18.81 11.47 4.38
CA TYR A 73 20.13 10.90 4.69
C TYR A 73 20.99 10.63 3.47
N ILE A 74 20.38 10.49 2.29
CA ILE A 74 21.11 10.22 1.06
C ILE A 74 21.41 11.50 0.26
N HIS A 75 20.83 12.64 0.64
CA HIS A 75 21.06 13.93 0.00
C HIS A 75 21.89 14.87 0.88
N GLN A 76 22.79 15.62 0.26
CA GLN A 76 23.51 16.72 0.90
C GLN A 76 22.85 18.04 0.54
N TYR A 77 21.90 18.49 1.35
CA TYR A 77 21.28 19.80 1.14
C TYR A 77 22.26 20.93 1.43
N THR A 78 22.44 21.82 0.46
CA THR A 78 23.36 22.96 0.59
C THR A 78 22.70 24.18 1.21
N THR A 79 21.37 24.30 1.09
CA THR A 79 20.57 25.39 1.65
C THR A 79 19.19 24.91 2.12
N VAL A 80 18.50 25.71 2.94
CA VAL A 80 17.11 25.41 3.35
C VAL A 80 16.16 25.38 2.15
N SER A 81 16.36 26.27 1.16
CA SER A 81 15.55 26.31 -0.06
C SER A 81 15.73 25.04 -0.89
N ASP A 82 16.95 24.51 -0.92
CA ASP A 82 17.28 23.24 -1.60
C ASP A 82 16.56 22.06 -0.94
N ALA A 83 16.66 21.96 0.40
CA ALA A 83 15.93 20.95 1.17
C ALA A 83 14.41 21.03 0.97
N ARG A 84 13.83 22.25 0.95
CA ARG A 84 12.38 22.44 0.72
C ARG A 84 11.96 21.91 -0.65
N ARG A 85 12.66 22.28 -1.71
CA ARG A 85 12.37 21.83 -3.07
C ARG A 85 12.45 20.31 -3.21
N HIS A 86 13.47 19.70 -2.59
CA HIS A 86 13.64 18.25 -2.59
C HIS A 86 12.51 17.54 -1.85
N LEU A 87 12.16 18.00 -0.65
CA LEU A 87 11.04 17.46 0.12
C LEU A 87 9.70 17.68 -0.60
N GLU A 88 9.48 18.84 -1.22
CA GLU A 88 8.28 19.10 -2.03
C GLU A 88 8.17 18.10 -3.19
N ARG A 89 9.27 17.83 -3.91
CA ARG A 89 9.29 16.80 -4.97
C ARG A 89 9.05 15.39 -4.43
N TYR A 90 9.53 15.09 -3.23
CA TYR A 90 9.31 13.80 -2.58
C TYR A 90 7.84 13.59 -2.17
N PHE A 91 7.18 14.62 -1.65
CA PHE A 91 5.80 14.52 -1.14
C PHE A 91 4.72 14.76 -2.19
N VAL A 92 5.02 15.53 -3.24
CA VAL A 92 4.01 15.98 -4.21
C VAL A 92 4.26 15.32 -5.55
N LEU A 93 3.39 14.35 -5.88
CA LEU A 93 3.33 13.75 -7.20
C LEU A 93 2.64 14.71 -8.18
N THR A 94 3.36 15.19 -9.19
CA THR A 94 2.83 16.11 -10.21
C THR A 94 2.99 15.54 -11.61
N GLU A 95 2.13 15.98 -12.54
CA GLU A 95 2.27 15.66 -13.95
C GLU A 95 3.61 16.13 -14.50
N GLN A 96 4.19 15.33 -15.39
CA GLN A 96 5.45 15.62 -16.07
C GLN A 96 5.25 15.54 -17.58
N ALA A 97 6.10 16.23 -18.33
CA ALA A 97 6.06 16.17 -19.78
C ALA A 97 6.28 14.70 -20.25
N PRO A 98 5.49 14.22 -21.23
CA PRO A 98 5.62 12.86 -21.70
C PRO A 98 6.93 12.65 -22.46
N LEU A 99 7.51 11.45 -22.30
CA LEU A 99 8.66 10.98 -23.07
C LEU A 99 8.34 10.95 -24.57
N THR A 100 9.37 11.17 -25.38
CA THR A 100 9.28 11.17 -26.85
C THR A 100 10.08 10.04 -27.49
N GLU A 101 10.78 9.28 -26.66
CA GLU A 101 11.58 8.11 -27.03
C GLU A 101 10.71 6.98 -27.59
N ALA A 102 11.36 6.10 -28.35
CA ALA A 102 10.71 4.93 -28.92
C ALA A 102 10.23 3.95 -27.81
N PRO A 103 9.08 3.26 -27.98
CA PRO A 103 8.50 2.41 -26.95
C PRO A 103 9.42 1.30 -26.43
N ASP A 104 10.26 0.72 -27.28
CA ASP A 104 11.26 -0.29 -26.93
C ASP A 104 12.31 0.24 -25.95
N ARG A 105 12.77 1.49 -26.15
CA ARG A 105 13.69 2.16 -25.22
C ARG A 105 13.05 2.45 -23.88
N ILE A 106 11.79 2.92 -23.89
CA ILE A 106 11.01 3.17 -22.68
C ILE A 106 10.80 1.87 -21.91
N ALA A 107 10.46 0.78 -22.59
CA ALA A 107 10.27 -0.54 -21.98
C ALA A 107 11.57 -1.08 -21.34
N ALA A 108 12.71 -0.95 -22.04
CA ALA A 108 14.01 -1.36 -21.52
C ALA A 108 14.42 -0.55 -20.28
N GLU A 109 14.21 0.78 -20.30
CA GLU A 109 14.50 1.65 -19.16
C GLU A 109 13.58 1.34 -17.98
N LEU A 110 12.29 1.07 -18.23
CA LEU A 110 11.33 0.67 -17.19
C LEU A 110 11.77 -0.62 -16.50
N ARG A 111 12.14 -1.65 -17.28
CA ARG A 111 12.67 -2.90 -16.72
C ARG A 111 13.91 -2.64 -15.87
N LEU A 112 14.86 -1.86 -16.39
CA LEU A 112 16.10 -1.55 -15.68
C LEU A 112 15.85 -0.86 -14.33
N ARG A 113 14.95 0.13 -14.27
CA ARG A 113 14.63 0.83 -13.02
C ARG A 113 13.90 -0.07 -12.02
N LEU A 114 12.96 -0.89 -12.48
CA LEU A 114 12.29 -1.87 -11.61
C LEU A 114 13.28 -2.92 -11.08
N GLU A 115 14.21 -3.38 -11.92
CA GLU A 115 15.24 -4.34 -11.51
C GLU A 115 16.20 -3.74 -10.47
N LYS A 116 16.64 -2.50 -10.67
CA LYS A 116 17.43 -1.76 -9.67
C LYS A 116 16.65 -1.58 -8.35
N ALA A 117 15.36 -1.24 -8.45
CA ALA A 117 14.50 -1.10 -7.28
C ALA A 117 14.37 -2.42 -6.48
N VAL A 118 14.30 -3.55 -7.18
CA VAL A 118 14.33 -4.90 -6.58
C VAL A 118 15.68 -5.16 -5.92
N GLN A 119 16.80 -4.99 -6.65
CA GLN A 119 18.15 -5.22 -6.12
C GLN A 119 18.45 -4.40 -4.85
N LYS A 120 18.04 -3.11 -4.83
CA LYS A 120 18.19 -2.21 -3.68
C LYS A 120 17.55 -2.74 -2.39
N ARG A 121 16.55 -3.61 -2.51
CA ARG A 121 15.73 -4.12 -1.40
C ARG A 121 16.06 -5.54 -0.97
N ILE A 122 16.93 -6.22 -1.72
CA ILE A 122 17.42 -7.56 -1.34
C ILE A 122 18.49 -7.37 -0.26
N SER A 123 18.18 -7.80 0.96
CA SER A 123 19.13 -7.74 2.09
C SER A 123 19.78 -9.09 2.43
N SER A 124 19.31 -10.16 1.77
CA SER A 124 19.65 -11.56 2.03
C SER A 124 19.67 -12.38 0.73
N ASP A 125 20.43 -13.47 0.70
CA ASP A 125 20.42 -14.45 -0.40
C ASP A 125 19.09 -15.21 -0.55
N GLU A 126 18.21 -15.08 0.44
CA GLU A 126 16.86 -15.65 0.46
C GLU A 126 15.82 -14.57 0.77
N ILE A 127 14.75 -14.52 -0.02
CA ILE A 127 13.69 -13.51 0.11
C ILE A 127 12.31 -14.08 -0.24
N GLY A 128 11.27 -13.51 0.37
CA GLY A 128 9.88 -13.82 0.06
C GLY A 128 9.33 -12.98 -1.09
N CYS A 129 8.30 -13.48 -1.76
CA CYS A 129 7.50 -12.72 -2.72
C CYS A 129 6.07 -13.23 -2.72
N TYR A 130 5.09 -12.32 -2.67
CA TYR A 130 3.72 -12.69 -3.02
C TYR A 130 3.65 -13.00 -4.50
N LEU A 131 2.99 -14.10 -4.84
CA LEU A 131 2.79 -14.50 -6.22
C LEU A 131 1.33 -14.87 -6.43
N SER A 132 0.54 -13.91 -6.92
CA SER A 132 -0.88 -14.14 -7.25
C SER A 132 -1.09 -14.66 -8.69
N GLY A 133 0.00 -14.76 -9.47
CA GLY A 133 -0.08 -15.05 -10.91
C GLY A 133 -0.71 -13.93 -11.75
N GLY A 134 -0.90 -12.74 -11.17
CA GLY A 134 -1.17 -11.51 -11.91
C GLY A 134 0.12 -10.89 -12.45
N LEU A 135 0.03 -10.00 -13.43
CA LEU A 135 1.20 -9.39 -14.06
C LEU A 135 2.18 -8.81 -13.03
N ASP A 136 1.70 -7.96 -12.13
CA ASP A 136 2.57 -7.15 -11.26
C ASP A 136 3.38 -7.98 -10.25
N SER A 137 2.73 -8.94 -9.57
CA SER A 137 3.42 -9.84 -8.63
C SER A 137 4.39 -10.76 -9.36
N SER A 138 4.04 -11.17 -10.57
CA SER A 138 4.90 -11.98 -11.43
C SER A 138 6.14 -11.21 -11.88
N VAL A 139 6.00 -9.92 -12.23
CA VAL A 139 7.13 -9.04 -12.56
C VAL A 139 8.10 -8.94 -11.38
N MET A 140 7.60 -8.70 -10.17
CA MET A 140 8.45 -8.63 -8.98
C MET A 140 9.20 -9.94 -8.73
N ALA A 141 8.51 -11.08 -8.82
CA ALA A 141 9.13 -12.40 -8.63
C ALA A 141 10.18 -12.70 -9.70
N ALA A 142 9.87 -12.44 -10.97
CA ALA A 142 10.75 -12.68 -12.11
C ALA A 142 12.00 -11.78 -12.07
N LEU A 143 11.86 -10.50 -11.70
CA LEU A 143 12.98 -9.59 -11.53
C LEU A 143 13.83 -9.92 -10.31
N ALA A 144 13.25 -10.43 -9.22
CA ALA A 144 14.00 -10.81 -8.02
C ALA A 144 14.80 -12.11 -8.21
N ARG A 145 14.25 -13.07 -8.95
CA ARG A 145 14.79 -14.43 -9.04
C ARG A 145 16.30 -14.50 -9.39
N PRO A 146 16.84 -13.74 -10.36
CA PRO A 146 18.26 -13.83 -10.73
C PRO A 146 19.22 -13.34 -9.64
N HIS A 147 18.72 -12.56 -8.67
CA HIS A 147 19.53 -11.85 -7.67
C HIS A 147 19.54 -12.54 -6.30
N VAL A 148 18.90 -13.70 -6.18
CA VAL A 148 18.82 -14.47 -4.93
C VAL A 148 19.13 -15.95 -5.16
N LYS A 149 19.71 -16.60 -4.16
CA LYS A 149 19.88 -18.06 -4.18
C LYS A 149 18.53 -18.76 -4.11
N ARG A 150 17.66 -18.26 -3.22
CA ARG A 150 16.34 -18.83 -2.98
C ARG A 150 15.25 -17.76 -3.00
N LEU A 151 14.25 -17.97 -3.84
CA LEU A 151 13.07 -17.10 -3.90
C LEU A 151 11.87 -17.90 -3.40
N TRP A 152 11.36 -17.52 -2.24
CA TRP A 152 10.18 -18.11 -1.63
C TRP A 152 8.94 -17.39 -2.17
N THR A 153 8.13 -18.09 -2.96
CA THR A 153 6.91 -17.51 -3.54
C THR A 153 5.68 -18.10 -2.87
N VAL A 154 4.73 -17.25 -2.47
CA VAL A 154 3.50 -17.69 -1.82
C VAL A 154 2.28 -17.14 -2.52
N ALA A 155 1.35 -18.03 -2.84
CA ALA A 155 -0.01 -17.71 -3.26
C ALA A 155 -1.00 -18.15 -2.18
N ALA A 156 -2.02 -17.35 -1.89
CA ALA A 156 -3.12 -17.74 -1.01
C ALA A 156 -4.45 -17.57 -1.74
N GLY A 157 -5.34 -18.54 -1.60
CA GLY A 157 -6.63 -18.55 -2.26
C GLY A 157 -7.52 -19.69 -1.78
N VAL A 158 -8.79 -19.65 -2.16
CA VAL A 158 -9.69 -20.79 -1.94
C VAL A 158 -9.31 -21.95 -2.87
N ALA A 159 -9.75 -23.15 -2.53
CA ALA A 159 -9.52 -24.33 -3.36
C ALA A 159 -10.04 -24.10 -4.79
N GLY A 160 -9.17 -24.28 -5.79
CA GLY A 160 -9.49 -24.07 -7.20
C GLY A 160 -9.48 -22.62 -7.68
N ALA A 161 -9.05 -21.67 -6.85
CA ALA A 161 -8.93 -20.26 -7.25
C ALA A 161 -8.00 -20.08 -8.47
N PRO A 162 -8.40 -19.28 -9.48
CA PRO A 162 -7.58 -19.05 -10.67
C PRO A 162 -6.18 -18.53 -10.36
N ASP A 163 -6.03 -17.67 -9.35
CA ASP A 163 -4.73 -17.10 -8.96
C ASP A 163 -3.72 -18.18 -8.59
N LEU A 164 -4.13 -19.27 -7.93
CA LEU A 164 -3.24 -20.37 -7.59
C LEU A 164 -2.66 -21.05 -8.84
N ALA A 165 -3.51 -21.27 -9.85
CA ALA A 165 -3.08 -21.92 -11.10
C ALA A 165 -2.09 -21.06 -11.89
N TYR A 166 -2.31 -19.73 -11.95
CA TYR A 166 -1.36 -18.82 -12.59
C TYR A 166 -0.09 -18.63 -11.78
N ALA A 167 -0.19 -18.58 -10.45
CA ALA A 167 0.97 -18.46 -9.57
C ALA A 167 1.90 -19.66 -9.73
N ARG A 168 1.34 -20.87 -9.80
CA ARG A 168 2.10 -22.10 -10.07
C ARG A 168 2.83 -22.05 -11.41
N GLU A 169 2.14 -21.62 -12.48
CA GLU A 169 2.76 -21.49 -13.80
C GLU A 169 3.96 -20.52 -13.78
N VAL A 170 3.82 -19.37 -13.12
CA VAL A 170 4.92 -18.41 -12.99
C VAL A 170 6.05 -19.00 -12.14
N ALA A 171 5.72 -19.64 -11.03
CA ALA A 171 6.71 -20.25 -10.15
C ALA A 171 7.53 -21.34 -10.85
N ASP A 172 6.87 -22.20 -11.64
CA ASP A 172 7.51 -23.23 -12.45
C ASP A 172 8.43 -22.60 -13.51
N PHE A 173 7.98 -21.52 -14.15
CA PHE A 173 8.74 -20.78 -15.16
C PHE A 173 10.02 -20.16 -14.57
N ILE A 174 9.90 -19.45 -13.44
CA ILE A 174 11.04 -18.77 -12.80
C ILE A 174 11.84 -19.70 -11.87
N LYS A 175 11.37 -20.93 -11.63
CA LYS A 175 11.97 -21.90 -10.71
C LYS A 175 12.15 -21.33 -9.30
N SER A 176 11.06 -20.83 -8.72
CA SER A 176 10.98 -20.43 -7.31
C SER A 176 10.55 -21.58 -6.41
N ASP A 177 10.85 -21.48 -5.11
CA ASP A 177 10.27 -22.37 -4.11
C ASP A 177 8.85 -21.90 -3.80
N HIS A 178 7.86 -22.58 -4.38
CA HIS A 178 6.46 -22.15 -4.34
C HIS A 178 5.65 -22.86 -3.27
N THR A 179 4.81 -22.10 -2.57
CA THR A 179 3.79 -22.63 -1.68
C THR A 179 2.43 -22.02 -1.99
N GLU A 180 1.43 -22.88 -2.09
CA GLU A 180 0.04 -22.49 -2.17
C GLU A 180 -0.64 -22.71 -0.82
N VAL A 181 -1.23 -21.65 -0.28
CA VAL A 181 -2.01 -21.69 0.95
C VAL A 181 -3.49 -21.75 0.57
N ILE A 182 -4.10 -22.92 0.80
CA ILE A 182 -5.52 -23.11 0.60
C ILE A 182 -6.26 -22.63 1.85
N VAL A 183 -7.09 -21.60 1.68
CA VAL A 183 -7.85 -20.97 2.77
C VAL A 183 -9.31 -21.41 2.70
N THR A 184 -9.85 -22.01 3.75
CA THR A 184 -11.27 -22.37 3.82
C THR A 184 -12.12 -21.19 4.25
N PHE A 185 -13.44 -21.29 4.07
CA PHE A 185 -14.35 -20.25 4.54
C PHE A 185 -14.32 -20.09 6.07
N GLU A 186 -14.21 -21.19 6.82
CA GLU A 186 -14.07 -21.18 8.28
C GLU A 186 -12.78 -20.49 8.73
N ASP A 187 -11.68 -20.70 8.00
CA ASP A 187 -10.42 -19.98 8.24
C ASP A 187 -10.59 -18.47 8.07
N MET A 188 -11.34 -18.04 7.03
CA MET A 188 -11.61 -16.62 6.81
C MET A 188 -12.37 -16.01 7.99
N LEU A 189 -13.46 -16.65 8.45
CA LEU A 189 -14.25 -16.14 9.57
C LEU A 189 -13.43 -16.07 10.87
N ARG A 190 -12.64 -17.11 11.13
CA ARG A 190 -11.81 -17.21 12.34
C ARG A 190 -10.77 -16.10 12.43
N VAL A 191 -10.19 -15.69 11.30
CA VAL A 191 -9.08 -14.74 11.27
C VAL A 191 -9.54 -13.28 11.18
N LEU A 192 -10.84 -13.00 11.01
CA LEU A 192 -11.36 -11.63 10.89
C LEU A 192 -10.87 -10.69 12.01
N PRO A 193 -10.90 -11.06 13.31
CA PRO A 193 -10.39 -10.20 14.36
C PRO A 193 -8.88 -9.94 14.23
N ASP A 194 -8.10 -10.98 13.89
CA ASP A 194 -6.64 -10.92 13.73
C ASP A 194 -6.20 -10.14 12.49
N VAL A 195 -7.08 -10.00 11.50
CA VAL A 195 -6.87 -9.15 10.31
C VAL A 195 -7.31 -7.71 10.58
N ILE A 196 -8.50 -7.51 11.14
CA ILE A 196 -9.08 -6.17 11.34
C ILE A 196 -8.28 -5.37 12.37
N TRP A 197 -7.78 -6.00 13.43
CA TRP A 197 -6.98 -5.35 14.46
C TRP A 197 -5.74 -4.64 13.90
N PRO A 198 -4.80 -5.32 13.21
CA PRO A 198 -3.63 -4.65 12.63
C PRO A 198 -4.00 -3.81 11.40
N LEU A 199 -5.05 -4.17 10.66
CA LEU A 199 -5.46 -3.40 9.48
C LEU A 199 -6.02 -2.03 9.86
N GLU A 200 -6.63 -1.89 11.04
CA GLU A 200 -7.23 -0.63 11.51
C GLU A 200 -8.32 -0.11 10.55
N SER A 201 -9.02 -1.01 9.86
CA SER A 201 -10.07 -0.68 8.90
C SER A 201 -11.15 -1.76 8.84
N PHE A 202 -12.37 -1.31 8.58
CA PHE A 202 -13.54 -2.16 8.32
C PHE A 202 -14.03 -2.05 6.87
N ASP A 203 -13.27 -1.40 5.97
CA ASP A 203 -13.59 -1.34 4.54
C ASP A 203 -13.67 -2.76 3.95
N ALA A 204 -14.85 -3.14 3.45
CA ALA A 204 -15.13 -4.54 3.13
C ALA A 204 -14.19 -5.11 2.06
N LEU A 205 -13.89 -4.33 1.01
CA LEU A 205 -13.02 -4.77 -0.08
C LEU A 205 -11.55 -4.88 0.37
N LEU A 206 -11.12 -3.97 1.24
CA LEU A 206 -9.80 -4.04 1.87
C LEU A 206 -9.69 -5.26 2.78
N VAL A 207 -10.66 -5.49 3.67
CA VAL A 207 -10.70 -6.64 4.59
C VAL A 207 -10.66 -7.96 3.80
N ARG A 208 -11.51 -8.12 2.78
CA ARG A 208 -11.50 -9.30 1.88
C ARG A 208 -10.11 -9.57 1.31
N SER A 209 -9.43 -8.51 0.85
CA SER A 209 -8.09 -8.61 0.28
C SER A 209 -7.01 -8.90 1.33
N SER A 210 -7.21 -8.44 2.56
CA SER A 210 -6.26 -8.60 3.68
C SER A 210 -6.25 -10.03 4.21
N ILE A 211 -7.37 -10.75 4.20
CA ILE A 211 -7.44 -12.14 4.70
C ILE A 211 -6.45 -13.05 3.95
N MET A 212 -6.49 -13.06 2.62
CA MET A 212 -5.57 -13.88 1.83
C MET A 212 -4.11 -13.45 2.02
N GLN A 213 -3.87 -12.14 2.11
CA GLN A 213 -2.52 -11.64 2.33
C GLN A 213 -1.98 -11.98 3.73
N TYR A 214 -2.84 -12.00 4.75
CA TYR A 214 -2.49 -12.41 6.11
C TYR A 214 -2.00 -13.86 6.16
N PHE A 215 -2.73 -14.79 5.53
CA PHE A 215 -2.28 -16.18 5.41
C PHE A 215 -0.98 -16.32 4.60
N ALA A 216 -0.84 -15.57 3.50
CA ALA A 216 0.39 -15.59 2.73
C ALA A 216 1.58 -15.03 3.54
N SER A 217 1.40 -13.96 4.32
CA SER A 217 2.40 -13.42 5.24
C SER A 217 2.83 -14.46 6.27
N GLN A 218 1.87 -15.18 6.87
CA GLN A 218 2.14 -16.22 7.84
C GLN A 218 3.07 -17.29 7.27
N GLN A 219 2.82 -17.70 6.02
CA GLN A 219 3.63 -18.71 5.33
C GLN A 219 5.02 -18.18 4.98
N ILE A 220 5.12 -16.96 4.44
CA ILE A 220 6.43 -16.35 4.11
C ILE A 220 7.32 -16.24 5.35
N ARG A 221 6.72 -15.91 6.51
CA ARG A 221 7.46 -15.76 7.78
C ARG A 221 8.19 -17.02 8.23
N GLN A 222 7.80 -18.19 7.75
CA GLN A 222 8.52 -19.43 8.03
C GLN A 222 9.90 -19.49 7.35
N TYR A 223 10.13 -18.66 6.32
CA TYR A 223 11.32 -18.72 5.46
C TYR A 223 12.08 -17.40 5.31
N SER A 224 11.40 -16.25 5.44
CA SER A 224 11.98 -14.93 5.22
C SER A 224 11.45 -13.90 6.23
N THR A 225 12.22 -12.85 6.48
CA THR A 225 11.79 -11.66 7.24
C THR A 225 11.35 -10.49 6.37
N GLU A 226 11.35 -10.67 5.05
CA GLU A 226 11.01 -9.65 4.07
C GLU A 226 10.35 -10.25 2.83
N ALA A 227 9.48 -9.47 2.18
CA ALA A 227 8.76 -9.93 1.00
C ALA A 227 8.47 -8.83 -0.02
N PHE A 228 8.58 -9.18 -1.31
CA PHE A 228 8.12 -8.35 -2.41
C PHE A 228 6.60 -8.42 -2.61
N SER A 229 6.02 -7.27 -2.97
CA SER A 229 4.63 -7.11 -3.38
C SER A 229 4.56 -6.40 -4.73
N GLY A 230 3.64 -6.84 -5.59
CA GLY A 230 3.35 -6.20 -6.88
C GLY A 230 2.48 -4.94 -6.78
N GLU A 231 2.16 -4.46 -5.57
CA GLU A 231 1.37 -3.25 -5.39
C GLU A 231 2.05 -2.02 -6.01
N GLY A 232 1.26 -1.21 -6.71
CA GLY A 232 1.71 -0.02 -7.45
C GLY A 232 1.56 -0.16 -8.97
N GLY A 233 1.72 -1.37 -9.53
CA GLY A 233 1.65 -1.61 -10.97
C GLY A 233 0.32 -1.16 -11.61
N ASP A 234 -0.81 -1.44 -10.97
CA ASP A 234 -2.13 -0.99 -11.46
C ASP A 234 -2.26 0.53 -11.55
N LYS A 235 -1.72 1.28 -10.59
CA LYS A 235 -1.92 2.73 -10.49
C LYS A 235 -0.99 3.48 -11.43
N LEU A 236 0.24 2.98 -11.59
CA LEU A 236 1.24 3.61 -12.45
C LEU A 236 1.03 3.31 -13.94
N PHE A 237 0.45 2.16 -14.29
CA PHE A 237 0.37 1.67 -15.67
C PHE A 237 -1.07 1.39 -16.14
N ALA A 238 -2.05 2.08 -15.56
CA ALA A 238 -3.46 2.03 -15.97
C ALA A 238 -4.11 0.63 -15.94
N GLY A 239 -3.88 -0.13 -14.86
CA GLY A 239 -4.29 -1.53 -14.71
C GLY A 239 -5.76 -1.79 -14.39
N TYR A 240 -6.50 -0.81 -13.89
CA TYR A 240 -7.89 -0.99 -13.49
C TYR A 240 -8.86 -0.95 -14.66
N ALA A 241 -9.87 -1.83 -14.62
CA ALA A 241 -10.84 -1.95 -15.71
C ALA A 241 -11.57 -0.64 -16.02
N TYR A 242 -11.99 0.12 -15.00
CA TYR A 242 -12.73 1.38 -15.18
C TYR A 242 -11.92 2.46 -15.90
N LEU A 243 -10.58 2.37 -15.88
CA LEU A 243 -9.72 3.32 -16.60
C LEU A 243 -9.86 3.17 -18.11
N LYS A 244 -10.34 2.03 -18.61
CA LYS A 244 -10.58 1.85 -20.05
C LYS A 244 -11.75 2.69 -20.56
N ASP A 245 -12.67 3.04 -19.66
CA ASP A 245 -13.90 3.77 -19.99
C ASP A 245 -13.76 5.28 -19.75
N LEU A 246 -12.65 5.72 -19.15
CA LEU A 246 -12.41 7.14 -18.91
C LEU A 246 -11.95 7.87 -20.18
N PRO A 247 -12.35 9.14 -20.35
CA PRO A 247 -11.80 10.00 -21.41
C PRO A 247 -10.27 10.09 -21.31
N ARG A 248 -9.61 10.04 -22.46
CA ARG A 248 -8.14 10.03 -22.59
C ARG A 248 -7.47 11.15 -21.81
N GLU A 249 -8.01 12.35 -21.90
CA GLU A 249 -7.53 13.58 -21.28
C GLU A 249 -7.65 13.58 -19.74
N ARG A 250 -8.43 12.66 -19.17
CA ARG A 250 -8.58 12.52 -17.72
C ARG A 250 -7.71 11.43 -17.11
N LEU A 251 -7.11 10.57 -17.93
CA LEU A 251 -6.37 9.41 -17.44
C LEU A 251 -5.14 9.78 -16.63
N ASP A 252 -4.32 10.72 -17.12
CA ASP A 252 -3.09 11.10 -16.42
C ASP A 252 -3.39 11.66 -15.01
N ALA A 253 -4.37 12.55 -14.90
CA ALA A 253 -4.85 13.09 -13.64
C ALA A 253 -5.46 12.01 -12.71
N GLU A 254 -6.23 11.07 -13.26
CA GLU A 254 -6.80 9.95 -12.49
C GLU A 254 -5.70 9.02 -11.95
N LEU A 255 -4.66 8.72 -12.74
CA LEU A 255 -3.54 7.88 -12.29
C LEU A 255 -2.79 8.53 -11.13
N ILE A 256 -2.60 9.86 -11.16
CA ILE A 256 -2.00 10.62 -10.06
C ILE A 256 -2.90 10.58 -8.83
N ASP A 257 -4.20 10.84 -8.99
CA ASP A 257 -5.16 10.83 -7.89
C ASP A 257 -5.22 9.46 -7.18
N ILE A 258 -5.35 8.37 -7.92
CA ILE A 258 -5.41 7.02 -7.32
C ILE A 258 -4.08 6.62 -6.68
N THR A 259 -2.95 7.15 -7.17
CA THR A 259 -1.64 6.95 -6.56
C THR A 259 -1.53 7.71 -5.24
N ASN A 260 -2.03 8.94 -5.17
CA ASN A 260 -2.06 9.75 -3.94
C ASN A 260 -2.98 9.15 -2.86
N ARG A 261 -4.08 8.50 -3.25
CA ARG A 261 -5.02 7.79 -2.35
C ARG A 261 -4.57 6.37 -1.97
N PHE A 262 -3.39 5.95 -2.39
CA PHE A 262 -2.98 4.56 -2.23
C PHE A 262 -2.56 4.20 -0.80
N HIS A 263 -2.11 5.20 -0.03
CA HIS A 263 -1.56 5.03 1.31
C HIS A 263 -2.57 4.50 2.34
N ASN A 264 -3.84 4.86 2.23
CA ASN A 264 -4.92 4.46 3.15
C ASN A 264 -5.83 3.36 2.57
N THR A 265 -5.38 2.69 1.50
CA THR A 265 -6.07 1.54 0.90
C THR A 265 -5.11 0.35 0.79
N ALA A 266 -4.71 -0.06 -0.41
CA ALA A 266 -3.97 -1.31 -0.57
C ALA A 266 -2.53 -1.27 -0.03
N LEU A 267 -1.89 -0.10 0.14
CA LEU A 267 -0.61 -0.01 0.86
C LEU A 267 -0.76 -0.23 2.36
N GLN A 268 -1.84 0.26 2.97
CA GLN A 268 -2.17 -0.04 4.36
C GLN A 268 -2.33 -1.54 4.55
N ARG A 269 -3.06 -2.23 3.66
CA ARG A 269 -3.14 -3.69 3.68
C ARG A 269 -1.79 -4.37 3.63
N VAL A 270 -0.95 -4.05 2.63
CA VAL A 270 0.38 -4.66 2.49
C VAL A 270 1.16 -4.44 3.77
N ASP A 271 1.32 -3.20 4.19
CA ASP A 271 2.14 -2.86 5.35
C ASP A 271 1.64 -3.54 6.63
N ARG A 272 0.33 -3.48 6.92
CA ARG A 272 -0.25 -4.05 8.14
C ARG A 272 -0.26 -5.58 8.14
N CYS A 273 -0.58 -6.23 7.03
CA CYS A 273 -0.61 -7.70 6.97
C CYS A 273 0.79 -8.31 7.08
N LEU A 274 1.84 -7.64 6.58
CA LEU A 274 3.21 -8.13 6.75
C LEU A 274 3.74 -7.85 8.14
N THR A 275 3.52 -6.63 8.65
CA THR A 275 4.04 -6.25 9.96
C THR A 275 3.37 -7.00 11.12
N ALA A 276 2.13 -7.50 10.94
CA ALA A 276 1.50 -8.45 11.85
C ALA A 276 2.36 -9.72 12.08
N TYR A 277 3.20 -10.09 11.12
CA TYR A 277 4.14 -11.19 11.19
C TYR A 277 5.60 -10.73 11.26
N GLY A 278 5.88 -9.47 11.62
CA GLY A 278 7.24 -8.93 11.69
C GLY A 278 7.99 -8.94 10.37
N LEU A 279 7.28 -8.97 9.24
CA LEU A 279 7.85 -8.95 7.90
C LEU A 279 8.01 -7.51 7.40
N ARG A 280 9.09 -7.26 6.66
CA ARG A 280 9.28 -6.02 5.91
C ARG A 280 8.67 -6.15 4.52
N ALA A 281 7.82 -5.20 4.14
CA ALA A 281 7.23 -5.13 2.81
C ALA A 281 8.12 -4.34 1.83
N HIS A 282 8.25 -4.85 0.62
CA HIS A 282 8.95 -4.21 -0.49
C HIS A 282 8.00 -3.98 -1.67
N VAL A 283 7.72 -2.71 -1.99
CA VAL A 283 6.83 -2.29 -3.08
C VAL A 283 7.63 -1.57 -4.19
N CYS A 284 8.38 -2.33 -4.98
CA CYS A 284 9.40 -1.75 -5.89
C CYS A 284 8.82 -0.92 -7.04
N PHE A 285 7.55 -1.11 -7.41
CA PHE A 285 6.87 -0.21 -8.35
C PHE A 285 6.83 1.24 -7.85
N LEU A 286 6.81 1.44 -6.52
CA LEU A 286 6.78 2.74 -5.88
C LEU A 286 8.18 3.25 -5.51
N ASP A 287 9.24 2.65 -6.05
CA ASP A 287 10.56 3.27 -5.98
C ASP A 287 10.56 4.57 -6.79
N MET A 288 11.15 5.64 -6.26
CA MET A 288 11.06 6.97 -6.86
C MET A 288 11.61 6.99 -8.30
N ASP A 289 12.67 6.24 -8.61
CA ASP A 289 13.21 6.18 -9.97
C ASP A 289 12.19 5.57 -10.95
N ALA A 290 11.45 4.55 -10.50
CA ALA A 290 10.40 3.89 -11.28
C ALA A 290 9.15 4.76 -11.41
N VAL A 291 8.75 5.44 -10.32
CA VAL A 291 7.61 6.37 -10.31
C VAL A 291 7.86 7.55 -11.25
N GLU A 292 9.04 8.17 -11.17
CA GLU A 292 9.40 9.31 -12.02
C GLU A 292 9.36 8.95 -13.50
N LEU A 293 9.88 7.77 -13.87
CA LEU A 293 9.75 7.27 -15.24
C LEU A 293 8.28 7.04 -15.59
N ALA A 294 7.53 6.35 -14.73
CA ALA A 294 6.15 5.97 -14.99
C ALA A 294 5.26 7.19 -15.25
N ILE A 295 5.43 8.30 -14.54
CA ILE A 295 4.65 9.53 -14.78
C ILE A 295 4.94 10.10 -16.19
N GLN A 296 6.19 10.02 -16.65
CA GLN A 296 6.59 10.53 -17.96
C GLN A 296 6.21 9.60 -19.13
N ILE A 297 5.84 8.33 -18.87
CA ILE A 297 5.41 7.44 -19.96
C ILE A 297 4.08 7.93 -20.54
N PRO A 298 3.98 8.14 -21.88
CA PRO A 298 2.73 8.51 -22.53
C PRO A 298 1.60 7.52 -22.21
N ILE A 299 0.37 8.00 -21.92
CA ILE A 299 -0.74 7.08 -21.61
C ILE A 299 -0.95 6.04 -22.70
N ASP A 300 -0.71 6.38 -23.98
CA ASP A 300 -1.00 5.49 -25.11
C ASP A 300 -0.07 4.26 -25.12
N LEU A 301 0.97 4.28 -24.27
CA LEU A 301 1.81 3.14 -23.95
C LEU A 301 1.41 2.45 -22.63
N LYS A 302 0.69 3.12 -21.74
CA LYS A 302 0.10 2.52 -20.53
C LYS A 302 -1.17 1.75 -20.86
N LEU A 303 -2.05 2.31 -21.70
CA LEU A 303 -3.27 1.71 -22.20
C LEU A 303 -3.28 1.79 -23.74
N ARG A 304 -3.04 0.67 -24.40
CA ARG A 304 -2.88 0.62 -25.86
C ARG A 304 -3.82 -0.41 -26.49
N GLY A 305 -4.69 0.02 -27.39
CA GLY A 305 -5.61 -0.89 -28.08
C GLY A 305 -6.49 -1.72 -27.14
N GLY A 306 -6.90 -1.13 -26.00
CA GLY A 306 -7.69 -1.82 -24.97
C GLY A 306 -6.89 -2.71 -24.01
N VAL A 307 -5.57 -2.85 -24.22
CA VAL A 307 -4.66 -3.60 -23.35
C VAL A 307 -4.08 -2.68 -22.28
N GLU A 308 -4.39 -2.96 -21.02
CA GLU A 308 -3.80 -2.28 -19.87
C GLU A 308 -2.35 -2.70 -19.64
N LYS A 309 -1.58 -1.81 -19.01
CA LYS A 309 -0.17 -2.01 -18.66
C LYS A 309 0.68 -2.41 -19.85
N TRP A 310 0.35 -1.91 -21.04
CA TRP A 310 0.95 -2.40 -22.28
C TRP A 310 2.49 -2.29 -22.24
N ILE A 311 3.02 -1.13 -21.86
CA ILE A 311 4.47 -0.91 -21.76
C ILE A 311 5.16 -1.82 -20.74
N LEU A 312 4.47 -2.17 -19.64
CA LEU A 312 5.00 -3.09 -18.65
C LEU A 312 5.07 -4.51 -19.22
N ARG A 313 4.04 -4.94 -19.96
CA ARG A 313 4.02 -6.24 -20.65
C ARG A 313 5.16 -6.33 -21.67
N GLU A 314 5.41 -5.28 -22.43
CA GLU A 314 6.56 -5.22 -23.36
C GLU A 314 7.89 -5.35 -22.61
N ALA A 315 8.05 -4.61 -21.51
CA ALA A 315 9.28 -4.58 -20.71
C ALA A 315 9.69 -5.94 -20.12
N VAL A 316 8.72 -6.85 -19.94
CA VAL A 316 8.94 -8.17 -19.29
C VAL A 316 8.51 -9.35 -20.15
N SER A 317 8.33 -9.13 -21.44
CA SER A 317 7.79 -10.12 -22.40
C SER A 317 8.64 -11.40 -22.49
N ASP A 318 9.93 -11.31 -22.20
CA ASP A 318 10.91 -12.40 -22.24
C ASP A 318 11.10 -13.13 -20.89
N ILE A 319 10.57 -12.60 -19.79
CA ILE A 319 10.77 -13.14 -18.43
C ILE A 319 9.50 -13.64 -17.76
N LEU A 320 8.38 -13.72 -18.48
CA LEU A 320 7.12 -14.23 -17.97
C LEU A 320 6.44 -15.19 -18.98
N PRO A 321 5.59 -16.12 -18.49
CA PRO A 321 4.77 -16.94 -19.37
C PRO A 321 3.78 -16.11 -20.20
N GLU A 322 3.60 -16.48 -21.48
CA GLU A 322 2.69 -15.79 -22.41
C GLU A 322 1.25 -15.70 -21.87
N ARG A 323 0.79 -16.74 -21.15
CA ARG A 323 -0.56 -16.77 -20.59
C ARG A 323 -0.77 -15.70 -19.51
N VAL A 324 0.29 -15.36 -18.77
CA VAL A 324 0.30 -14.30 -17.75
C VAL A 324 0.38 -12.92 -18.43
N LEU A 325 1.20 -12.80 -19.47
CA LEU A 325 1.31 -11.58 -20.28
C LEU A 325 0.03 -11.23 -21.03
N ARG A 326 -0.87 -12.19 -21.29
CA ARG A 326 -2.19 -11.94 -21.90
C ARG A 326 -3.34 -11.91 -20.90
N ARG A 327 -3.08 -12.18 -19.61
CA ARG A 327 -4.11 -12.25 -18.58
C ARG A 327 -4.72 -10.88 -18.35
N THR A 328 -6.05 -10.78 -18.44
CA THR A 328 -6.83 -9.61 -18.02
C THR A 328 -6.79 -9.45 -16.50
N LYS A 329 -6.74 -8.21 -16.02
CA LYS A 329 -6.77 -7.92 -14.58
C LYS A 329 -8.03 -8.47 -13.90
N ALA A 330 -7.83 -9.16 -12.77
CA ALA A 330 -8.86 -9.47 -11.77
C ALA A 330 -8.51 -8.78 -10.44
N LYS A 331 -9.49 -8.38 -9.62
CA LYS A 331 -9.17 -7.89 -8.26
C LYS A 331 -8.57 -9.03 -7.43
N PHE A 332 -7.77 -8.70 -6.42
CA PHE A 332 -7.03 -9.71 -5.65
C PHE A 332 -7.97 -10.72 -4.97
N TRP A 333 -9.03 -10.25 -4.31
CA TRP A 333 -10.02 -11.12 -3.67
C TRP A 333 -10.89 -11.90 -4.68
N GLU A 334 -11.11 -11.37 -5.88
CA GLU A 334 -11.82 -12.07 -6.97
C GLU A 334 -10.96 -13.23 -7.50
N GLY A 335 -9.68 -12.96 -7.81
CA GLY A 335 -8.73 -13.95 -8.32
C GLY A 335 -8.40 -15.05 -7.31
N ALA A 336 -8.36 -14.70 -6.02
CA ALA A 336 -8.21 -15.63 -4.90
C ALA A 336 -9.50 -16.42 -4.58
N GLY A 337 -10.62 -16.12 -5.25
CA GLY A 337 -11.90 -16.84 -5.15
C GLY A 337 -12.70 -16.57 -3.86
N VAL A 338 -12.46 -15.45 -3.17
CA VAL A 338 -13.27 -15.03 -2.01
C VAL A 338 -14.67 -14.63 -2.44
N GLN A 339 -14.80 -13.94 -3.58
CA GLN A 339 -16.05 -13.50 -4.19
C GLN A 339 -17.04 -12.96 -3.13
N ASP A 340 -18.24 -13.53 -3.04
CA ASP A 340 -19.31 -13.11 -2.15
C ASP A 340 -19.45 -13.98 -0.90
N LEU A 341 -18.48 -14.84 -0.58
CA LEU A 341 -18.56 -15.78 0.55
C LEU A 341 -18.89 -15.07 1.87
N LEU A 342 -18.19 -13.97 2.16
CA LEU A 342 -18.37 -13.21 3.41
C LEU A 342 -19.67 -12.38 3.40
N ALA A 343 -20.07 -11.84 2.24
CA ALA A 343 -21.35 -11.16 2.09
C ALA A 343 -22.52 -12.12 2.31
N ASN A 344 -22.48 -13.29 1.68
CA ASN A 344 -23.51 -14.34 1.80
C ASN A 344 -23.63 -14.88 3.24
N HIS A 345 -22.55 -14.82 4.02
CA HIS A 345 -22.59 -15.15 5.45
C HIS A 345 -23.21 -14.04 6.30
N ALA A 346 -22.84 -12.79 6.03
CA ALA A 346 -23.34 -11.65 6.80
C ALA A 346 -24.84 -11.40 6.57
N GLU A 347 -25.34 -11.72 5.37
CA GLU A 347 -26.73 -11.46 4.95
C GLU A 347 -27.79 -12.09 5.89
N PRO A 348 -27.74 -13.39 6.22
CA PRO A 348 -28.63 -13.99 7.21
C PRO A 348 -28.21 -13.72 8.67
N ALA A 349 -26.95 -13.40 8.94
CA ALA A 349 -26.44 -13.19 10.30
C ALA A 349 -26.87 -11.84 10.91
N ILE A 350 -27.23 -10.88 10.07
CA ILE A 350 -27.64 -9.53 10.49
C ILE A 350 -29.05 -9.25 9.96
N SER A 351 -29.97 -8.93 10.87
CA SER A 351 -31.34 -8.59 10.49
C SER A 351 -31.40 -7.24 9.75
N ASP A 352 -32.39 -7.07 8.86
CA ASP A 352 -32.60 -5.80 8.16
C ASP A 352 -32.86 -4.64 9.13
N SER A 353 -33.52 -4.94 10.25
CA SER A 353 -33.77 -3.94 11.31
C SER A 353 -32.48 -3.49 11.99
N ASP A 354 -31.58 -4.42 12.29
CA ASP A 354 -30.28 -4.08 12.88
C ASP A 354 -29.41 -3.31 11.90
N PHE A 355 -29.38 -3.74 10.63
CA PHE A 355 -28.64 -3.04 9.59
C PHE A 355 -29.17 -1.62 9.39
N ALA A 356 -30.48 -1.43 9.29
CA ALA A 356 -31.08 -0.11 9.13
C ALA A 356 -30.76 0.82 10.32
N ARG A 357 -30.70 0.28 11.54
CA ARG A 357 -30.41 1.04 12.77
C ARG A 357 -28.93 1.39 12.92
N GLU A 358 -28.01 0.54 12.47
CA GLU A 358 -26.57 0.66 12.76
C GLU A 358 -25.72 1.09 11.56
N ARG A 359 -26.29 1.14 10.34
CA ARG A 359 -25.55 1.50 9.12
C ARG A 359 -25.05 2.94 9.06
N THR A 360 -25.56 3.84 9.90
CA THR A 360 -25.13 5.24 9.95
C THR A 360 -24.23 5.45 11.16
N LEU A 361 -22.96 5.78 10.91
CA LEU A 361 -21.94 5.96 11.93
C LEU A 361 -21.96 7.39 12.52
N PRO A 362 -21.34 7.62 13.70
CA PRO A 362 -21.33 8.93 14.35
C PRO A 362 -20.75 10.08 13.51
N ASN A 363 -19.82 9.80 12.60
CA ASN A 363 -19.24 10.78 11.67
C ASN A 363 -20.07 10.96 10.38
N GLY A 364 -21.28 10.41 10.32
CA GLY A 364 -22.20 10.52 9.18
C GLY A 364 -21.94 9.53 8.04
N TRP A 365 -20.94 8.65 8.16
CA TRP A 365 -20.71 7.61 7.17
C TRP A 365 -21.84 6.61 7.13
N VAL A 366 -22.13 6.14 5.91
CA VAL A 366 -23.11 5.07 5.67
C VAL A 366 -22.38 3.81 5.25
N LEU A 367 -22.68 2.70 5.91
CA LEU A 367 -22.18 1.38 5.55
C LEU A 367 -22.94 0.83 4.32
N GLY A 368 -22.20 0.24 3.39
CA GLY A 368 -22.68 -0.23 2.09
C GLY A 368 -23.44 -1.55 2.14
N GLY A 369 -23.25 -2.35 3.20
CA GLY A 369 -23.95 -3.64 3.34
C GLY A 369 -23.72 -4.30 4.69
N LYS A 370 -24.41 -5.42 4.92
CA LYS A 370 -24.33 -6.20 6.17
C LYS A 370 -22.93 -6.76 6.43
N GLU A 371 -22.18 -7.10 5.39
CA GLU A 371 -20.78 -7.49 5.52
C GLU A 371 -19.93 -6.40 6.16
N GLU A 372 -20.06 -5.16 5.67
CA GLU A 372 -19.32 -4.03 6.24
C GLU A 372 -19.75 -3.72 7.67
N LEU A 373 -21.05 -3.89 7.99
CA LEU A 373 -21.53 -3.80 9.38
C LEU A 373 -20.94 -4.90 10.27
N MET A 374 -20.81 -6.13 9.77
CA MET A 374 -20.16 -7.22 10.51
C MET A 374 -18.71 -6.86 10.83
N TYR A 375 -17.94 -6.35 9.86
CA TYR A 375 -16.57 -5.90 10.10
C TYR A 375 -16.49 -4.71 11.04
N TYR A 376 -17.43 -3.76 10.93
CA TYR A 376 -17.49 -2.61 11.83
C TYR A 376 -17.75 -3.02 13.28
N ARG A 377 -18.60 -4.04 13.51
CA ARG A 377 -18.83 -4.59 14.86
C ARG A 377 -17.54 -5.21 15.42
N ILE A 378 -16.83 -6.02 14.64
CA ILE A 378 -15.53 -6.60 15.05
C ILE A 378 -14.51 -5.48 15.32
N TYR A 379 -14.42 -4.49 14.43
CA TYR A 379 -13.53 -3.34 14.58
C TYR A 379 -13.78 -2.60 15.91
N ARG A 380 -15.05 -2.36 16.26
CA ARG A 380 -15.43 -1.72 17.53
C ARG A 380 -15.09 -2.55 18.75
N GLU A 381 -15.23 -3.87 18.68
CA GLU A 381 -14.87 -4.78 19.76
C GLU A 381 -13.37 -4.81 20.00
N GLN A 382 -12.59 -4.79 18.90
CA GLN A 382 -11.13 -4.85 18.94
C GLN A 382 -10.53 -3.49 19.36
N LEU A 383 -10.80 -2.43 18.60
CA LEU A 383 -10.12 -1.13 18.73
C LEU A 383 -10.90 -0.09 19.56
N GLY A 384 -12.16 -0.38 19.89
CA GLY A 384 -13.06 0.54 20.57
C GLY A 384 -13.84 1.46 19.61
N PRO A 385 -14.85 2.19 20.11
CA PRO A 385 -15.62 3.12 19.30
C PRO A 385 -14.84 4.42 19.06
N PHE A 386 -14.68 4.80 17.79
CA PHE A 386 -14.18 6.12 17.41
C PHE A 386 -15.31 7.01 16.93
N ALA A 387 -15.37 8.23 17.44
CA ALA A 387 -16.31 9.25 16.97
C ALA A 387 -15.86 9.88 15.63
N ASN A 388 -14.54 9.96 15.42
CA ASN A 388 -13.93 10.47 14.19
C ASN A 388 -13.18 9.34 13.48
N LEU A 389 -13.56 9.08 12.22
CA LEU A 389 -12.96 8.06 11.34
C LEU A 389 -12.41 8.68 10.05
N ASP A 390 -12.29 10.00 9.95
CA ASP A 390 -11.94 10.73 8.72
C ASP A 390 -10.54 10.38 8.19
N TRP A 391 -9.70 9.78 9.04
CA TRP A 391 -8.37 9.28 8.70
C TRP A 391 -8.40 7.92 7.99
N MET A 392 -9.48 7.13 8.13
CA MET A 392 -9.59 5.79 7.57
C MET A 392 -9.96 5.87 6.09
N GLY A 393 -9.16 5.25 5.21
CA GLY A 393 -9.52 5.16 3.79
C GLY A 393 -10.72 4.25 3.58
N ARG A 394 -11.57 4.61 2.61
CA ARG A 394 -12.68 3.76 2.13
C ARG A 394 -12.55 3.56 0.63
N THR A 395 -12.80 2.34 0.20
CA THR A 395 -12.93 2.04 -1.22
C THR A 395 -14.26 2.63 -1.69
N PRO A 396 -14.28 3.47 -2.74
CA PRO A 396 -15.52 3.99 -3.27
C PRO A 396 -16.47 2.84 -3.65
N VAL A 397 -17.73 2.95 -3.24
CA VAL A 397 -18.77 2.04 -3.73
C VAL A 397 -19.05 2.45 -5.17
N SER A 398 -18.58 1.65 -6.12
CA SER A 398 -18.77 1.87 -7.56
C SER A 398 -20.22 1.67 -7.98
#